data_AF-A0A8H5C097-F1
#
_entry.id   AF-A0A8H5C097-F1
#
_cell.length_a   1.000
_cell.length_b   1.000
_cell.length_c   1.000
_cell.angle_alpha   90.00
_cell.angle_beta   90.00
_cell.angle_gamma   90.00
#
_symmetry.space_group_name_H-M   'P 1'
#
loop_
_entity.id
_entity.type
_entity.pdbx_description
1 polymer ?
#
loop_
_entity_poly.entity_id
_entity_poly.type
_entity_poly.pdbx_seq_one_letter_code
_entity_poly.pdbx_strand_id
1 'polypeptide(L)'
;MNLETDSQRFWRTSELVDLLCKEASQGSLFSLALTSRNVSEHALDSLWRHLYSFEPLLACLPDDLWREKEVTQISFEKPVPVLFPRRAIAPEELDRYRSFYASRIRTIALSTVGDVLLSFDALSALFTVSTLLGPDSLAPPKLQTLRLFLDPAESIHNFAMVTFLPIFVGKAEMEISTAMQAARQDVGLVELAMEGKANLKTLAVSAYSRTEYGGGELWGFIRSQSWDTLESLTLPELPPIAFLGALPKLKHLSAAHVAEIAYKYVPIEARNSWFPCLEELSLEAESFAPICAFIKQLAPTNQIRTATFSASNPAPALDVQQLIDTVQKHMRPDHLEGLELSNGDLTDEQIETLEPGPPEPEEPIDMEFPGSIDITSLRRFSKLSMLLVNTRQRVQMSSHDLSAIPLVWPAMVSLDFCETALQGGTPLVDHTDVLHLVERLPALRWLGLPFDATRVRGTEESARGPHHVLEMLRVRGSPIASPSLVRTFMRRNFPNAKVDSRYSDPRLNHVGMYPQRWVVVEETLRRM
;
A
#
# COMPACT_ATOMS: atom_id res chain seq x y z
N MET A 1 -8.54 16.56 -48.59
CA MET A 1 -8.59 15.78 -47.34
C MET A 1 -8.97 16.78 -46.25
N ASN A 2 -10.23 16.77 -45.81
CA ASN A 2 -10.80 17.84 -44.97
C ASN A 2 -10.38 17.67 -43.50
N LEU A 3 -9.24 18.24 -43.12
CA LEU A 3 -8.74 18.20 -41.74
C LEU A 3 -9.70 18.88 -40.74
N GLU A 4 -10.52 19.84 -41.19
CA GLU A 4 -11.54 20.49 -40.34
C GLU A 4 -12.67 19.54 -39.90
N THR A 5 -13.05 18.57 -40.74
CA THR A 5 -14.13 17.64 -40.37
C THR A 5 -13.67 16.59 -39.35
N ASP A 6 -12.38 16.24 -39.37
CA ASP A 6 -11.83 15.23 -38.45
C ASP A 6 -11.51 15.84 -37.09
N SER A 7 -11.02 17.09 -37.04
CA SER A 7 -10.82 17.81 -35.76
C SER A 7 -12.15 18.05 -35.03
N GLN A 8 -13.21 18.42 -35.75
CA GLN A 8 -14.54 18.58 -35.14
C GLN A 8 -15.15 17.26 -34.66
N ARG A 9 -14.81 16.12 -35.29
CA ARG A 9 -15.26 14.80 -34.84
C ARG A 9 -14.56 14.37 -33.56
N PHE A 10 -13.28 14.66 -33.43
CA PHE A 10 -12.51 14.34 -32.22
C PHE A 10 -13.15 14.95 -30.96
N TRP A 11 -13.51 16.24 -31.00
CA TRP A 11 -14.15 16.94 -29.88
C TRP A 11 -15.59 16.50 -29.58
N ARG A 12 -16.20 15.64 -30.41
CA ARG A 12 -17.53 15.07 -30.17
C ARG A 12 -17.47 13.73 -29.43
N THR A 13 -16.28 13.13 -29.30
CA THR A 13 -16.10 11.89 -28.55
C THR A 13 -15.79 12.25 -27.10
N SER A 14 -16.81 12.25 -26.24
CA SER A 14 -16.71 12.60 -24.82
C SER A 14 -15.61 11.84 -24.10
N GLU A 15 -15.38 10.58 -24.46
CA GLU A 15 -14.38 9.70 -23.85
C GLU A 15 -12.96 10.20 -24.10
N LEU A 16 -12.67 10.74 -25.30
CA LEU A 16 -11.37 11.29 -25.64
C LEU A 16 -11.13 12.61 -24.92
N VAL A 17 -12.17 13.44 -24.79
CA VAL A 17 -12.10 14.70 -24.04
C VAL A 17 -11.89 14.44 -22.54
N ASP A 18 -12.58 13.44 -21.98
CA ASP A 18 -12.38 12.99 -20.60
C ASP A 18 -10.96 12.50 -20.35
N LEU A 19 -10.40 11.69 -21.27
CA LEU A 19 -9.02 11.22 -21.18
C LEU A 19 -8.03 12.38 -21.24
N LEU A 20 -8.22 13.34 -22.15
CA LEU A 20 -7.38 14.54 -22.20
C LEU A 20 -7.46 15.38 -20.92
N CYS A 21 -8.66 15.55 -20.36
CA CYS A 21 -8.85 16.30 -19.12
C CYS A 21 -8.22 15.59 -17.92
N LYS A 22 -8.23 14.24 -17.87
CA LYS A 22 -7.57 13.48 -16.79
C LYS A 22 -6.05 13.68 -16.75
N GLU A 23 -5.43 13.85 -17.90
CA GLU A 23 -3.98 14.05 -18.02
C GLU A 23 -3.57 15.54 -17.95
N ALA A 24 -4.53 16.47 -17.99
CA ALA A 24 -4.26 17.90 -17.97
C ALA A 24 -3.95 18.41 -16.54
N SER A 25 -3.02 19.36 -16.42
CA SER A 25 -2.76 20.04 -15.15
C SER A 25 -3.97 20.88 -14.71
N GLN A 26 -4.10 21.16 -13.41
CA GLN A 26 -5.21 21.98 -12.89
C GLN A 26 -5.31 23.36 -13.56
N GLY A 27 -4.18 24.04 -13.81
CA GLY A 27 -4.18 25.33 -14.52
C GLY A 27 -4.66 25.20 -15.97
N SER A 28 -4.34 24.09 -16.65
CA SER A 28 -4.83 23.80 -18.00
C SER A 28 -6.32 23.50 -17.99
N LEU A 29 -6.79 22.69 -17.03
CA LEU A 29 -8.21 22.40 -16.82
C LEU A 29 -9.03 23.66 -16.58
N PHE A 30 -8.53 24.55 -15.71
CA PHE A 30 -9.17 25.85 -15.47
C PHE A 30 -9.23 26.69 -16.75
N SER A 31 -8.13 26.78 -17.49
CA SER A 31 -8.09 27.51 -18.77
C SER A 31 -9.04 26.93 -19.79
N LEU A 32 -9.13 25.60 -19.92
CA LEU A 32 -10.06 24.90 -20.80
C LEU A 32 -11.52 25.15 -20.40
N ALA A 33 -11.80 25.12 -19.09
CA ALA A 33 -13.12 25.42 -18.54
C ALA A 33 -13.59 26.84 -18.88
N LEU A 34 -12.68 27.80 -18.87
CA LEU A 34 -12.99 29.20 -19.19
C LEU A 34 -13.06 29.49 -20.70
N THR A 35 -12.25 28.82 -21.52
CA THR A 35 -12.05 29.20 -22.93
C THR A 35 -12.87 28.38 -23.93
N SER A 36 -13.32 27.16 -23.58
CA SER A 36 -14.02 26.27 -24.50
C SER A 36 -15.32 25.71 -23.93
N ARG A 37 -16.46 26.11 -24.50
CA ARG A 37 -17.79 25.60 -24.09
C ARG A 37 -17.98 24.10 -24.35
N ASN A 38 -17.29 23.54 -25.35
CA ASN A 38 -17.42 22.12 -25.67
C ASN A 38 -16.66 21.23 -24.68
N VAL A 39 -15.62 21.79 -24.04
CA VAL A 39 -14.75 21.07 -23.09
C VAL A 39 -15.05 21.47 -21.66
N SER A 40 -15.82 22.55 -21.44
CA SER A 40 -15.99 23.15 -20.12
C SER A 40 -16.57 22.19 -19.09
N GLU A 41 -17.57 21.41 -19.46
CA GLU A 41 -18.19 20.43 -18.55
C GLU A 41 -17.21 19.34 -18.12
N HIS A 42 -16.47 18.78 -19.08
CA HIS A 42 -15.45 17.76 -18.82
C HIS A 42 -14.28 18.31 -18.00
N ALA A 43 -13.84 19.52 -18.32
CA ALA A 43 -12.75 20.18 -17.59
C ALA A 43 -13.17 20.52 -16.15
N LEU A 44 -14.41 20.99 -15.94
CA LEU A 44 -14.95 21.23 -14.61
C LEU A 44 -15.16 19.93 -13.83
N ASP A 45 -15.64 18.87 -14.47
CA ASP A 45 -15.76 17.55 -13.85
C ASP A 45 -14.39 17.07 -13.35
N SER A 46 -13.35 17.16 -14.17
CA SER A 46 -11.99 16.79 -13.77
C SER A 46 -11.42 17.71 -12.68
N LEU A 47 -11.59 19.03 -12.79
CA LEU A 47 -11.08 20.01 -11.84
C LEU A 47 -11.69 19.82 -10.43
N TRP A 48 -13.00 19.54 -10.37
CA TRP A 48 -13.73 19.38 -9.11
C TRP A 48 -13.80 17.94 -8.60
N ARG A 49 -13.31 16.97 -9.38
CA ARG A 49 -13.38 15.54 -9.03
C ARG A 49 -12.70 15.25 -7.70
N HIS A 50 -11.54 15.86 -7.48
CA HIS A 50 -10.68 15.65 -6.32
C HIS A 50 -10.43 16.99 -5.63
N LEU A 51 -10.98 17.16 -4.43
CA LEU A 51 -10.73 18.34 -3.61
C LEU A 51 -9.64 18.02 -2.58
N TYR A 52 -8.57 18.81 -2.57
CA TYR A 52 -7.46 18.65 -1.61
C TYR A 52 -7.50 19.69 -0.49
N SER A 53 -8.34 20.73 -0.64
CA SER A 53 -8.53 21.82 0.31
C SER A 53 -9.97 22.33 0.22
N PHE A 54 -10.33 23.25 1.12
CA PHE A 54 -11.62 23.95 1.03
C PHE A 54 -11.61 25.10 0.02
N GLU A 55 -10.47 25.47 -0.55
CA GLU A 55 -10.37 26.63 -1.44
C GLU A 55 -11.40 26.63 -2.57
N PRO A 56 -11.71 25.51 -3.25
CA PRO A 56 -12.74 25.51 -4.29
C PRO A 56 -14.12 25.84 -3.75
N LEU A 57 -14.50 25.30 -2.58
CA LEU A 57 -15.77 25.65 -1.91
C LEU A 57 -15.80 27.15 -1.58
N LEU A 58 -14.69 27.70 -1.07
CA LEU A 58 -14.58 29.09 -0.67
C LEU A 58 -14.62 30.04 -1.87
N ALA A 59 -14.06 29.64 -3.01
CA ALA A 59 -14.13 30.37 -4.27
C ALA A 59 -15.56 30.43 -4.86
N CYS A 60 -16.49 29.63 -4.35
CA CYS A 60 -17.92 29.75 -4.70
C CYS A 60 -18.64 30.82 -3.89
N LEU A 61 -18.04 31.29 -2.78
CA LEU A 61 -18.62 32.24 -1.86
C LEU A 61 -18.12 33.67 -2.16
N PRO A 62 -18.85 34.71 -1.72
CA PRO A 62 -18.44 36.09 -1.96
C PRO A 62 -17.10 36.45 -1.32
N ASP A 63 -16.25 37.21 -2.03
CA ASP A 63 -14.93 37.63 -1.54
C ASP A 63 -15.00 38.48 -0.26
N ASP A 64 -16.11 39.20 -0.06
CA ASP A 64 -16.35 40.03 1.13
C ASP A 64 -16.69 39.19 2.38
N LEU A 65 -16.91 37.89 2.23
CA LEU A 65 -17.25 37.00 3.34
C LEU A 65 -16.05 36.71 4.23
N TRP A 66 -14.83 36.75 3.69
CA TRP A 66 -13.63 36.24 4.35
C TRP A 66 -12.66 37.35 4.73
N ARG A 67 -12.06 37.23 5.92
CA ARG A 67 -10.83 37.95 6.28
C ARG A 67 -9.73 36.94 6.51
N GLU A 68 -8.60 37.16 5.87
CA GLU A 68 -7.40 36.35 6.03
C GLU A 68 -6.57 36.92 7.18
N LYS A 69 -6.01 36.03 7.99
CA LYS A 69 -5.01 36.36 9.00
C LYS A 69 -3.91 35.33 8.97
N GLU A 70 -2.68 35.79 8.94
CA GLU A 70 -1.53 34.91 9.14
C GLU A 70 -1.46 34.49 10.61
N VAL A 71 -1.41 33.19 10.85
CA VAL A 71 -1.21 32.62 12.19
C VAL A 71 0.12 31.89 12.18
N THR A 72 1.01 32.27 13.09
CA THR A 72 2.22 31.52 13.37
C THR A 72 1.85 30.34 14.27
N GLN A 73 1.76 29.16 13.69
CA GLN A 73 1.61 27.91 14.42
C GLN A 73 2.99 27.41 14.88
N ILE A 74 3.02 26.77 16.05
CA ILE A 74 4.26 26.28 16.68
C ILE A 74 4.99 25.27 15.77
N SER A 75 4.22 24.56 14.97
CA SER A 75 4.60 23.47 14.07
C SER A 75 5.23 23.93 12.76
N PHE A 76 4.85 25.11 12.27
CA PHE A 76 5.19 25.56 10.93
C PHE A 76 6.25 26.64 10.98
N GLU A 77 7.32 26.46 10.20
CA GLU A 77 8.37 27.48 10.02
C GLU A 77 7.85 28.76 9.35
N LYS A 78 6.68 28.69 8.68
CA LYS A 78 6.06 29.79 7.97
C LYS A 78 4.66 30.06 8.52
N PRO A 79 4.25 31.34 8.63
CA PRO A 79 2.87 31.68 8.96
C PRO A 79 1.91 31.04 7.95
N VAL A 80 0.82 30.46 8.45
CA VAL A 80 -0.23 29.85 7.62
C VAL A 80 -1.41 30.82 7.55
N PRO A 81 -1.96 31.11 6.36
CA PRO A 81 -3.14 31.95 6.23
C PRO A 81 -4.38 31.22 6.75
N VAL A 82 -5.10 31.86 7.67
CA VAL A 82 -6.34 31.35 8.26
C VAL A 82 -7.49 32.28 7.93
N LEU A 83 -8.59 31.73 7.38
CA LEU A 83 -9.78 32.49 7.01
C LEU A 83 -10.79 32.53 8.16
N PHE A 84 -11.29 33.73 8.41
CA PHE A 84 -12.35 34.01 9.37
C PHE A 84 -13.56 34.64 8.64
N PRO A 85 -14.79 34.29 9.03
CA PRO A 85 -15.97 34.95 8.48
C PRO A 85 -16.02 36.41 8.95
N ARG A 86 -16.32 37.34 8.04
CA ARG A 86 -16.60 38.76 8.32
C ARG A 86 -18.05 39.01 8.71
N ARG A 87 -18.95 38.13 8.26
CA ARG A 87 -20.40 38.15 8.48
C ARG A 87 -20.95 36.73 8.47
N ALA A 88 -22.21 36.57 8.85
CA ALA A 88 -22.92 35.30 8.68
C ALA A 88 -23.02 34.93 7.19
N ILE A 89 -22.88 33.64 6.90
CA ILE A 89 -23.06 33.09 5.56
C ILE A 89 -24.57 33.00 5.29
N ALA A 90 -25.03 33.54 4.17
CA ALA A 90 -26.43 33.41 3.78
C ALA A 90 -26.64 32.07 3.05
N PRO A 91 -27.77 31.36 3.25
CA PRO A 91 -28.02 30.08 2.59
C PRO A 91 -27.88 30.11 1.06
N GLU A 92 -28.30 31.21 0.44
CA GLU A 92 -28.26 31.41 -1.02
C GLU A 92 -26.83 31.52 -1.56
N GLU A 93 -25.86 31.90 -0.71
CA GLU A 93 -24.45 31.99 -1.11
C GLU A 93 -23.86 30.60 -1.39
N LEU A 94 -24.44 29.55 -0.80
CA LEU A 94 -24.02 28.16 -1.02
C LEU A 94 -24.69 27.53 -2.25
N ASP A 95 -25.67 28.20 -2.88
CA ASP A 95 -26.42 27.62 -3.99
C ASP A 95 -25.53 27.33 -5.19
N ARG A 96 -24.54 28.18 -5.46
CA ARG A 96 -23.57 27.94 -6.53
C ARG A 96 -22.82 26.63 -6.32
N TYR A 97 -22.32 26.39 -5.11
CA TYR A 97 -21.64 25.14 -4.76
C TYR A 97 -22.60 23.95 -4.91
N ARG A 98 -23.76 24.03 -4.27
CA ARG A 98 -24.72 22.92 -4.18
C ARG A 98 -25.27 22.50 -5.54
N SER A 99 -25.65 23.46 -6.37
CA SER A 99 -26.31 23.19 -7.65
C SER A 99 -25.34 22.85 -8.79
N PHE A 100 -24.12 23.42 -8.80
CA PHE A 100 -23.21 23.26 -9.94
C PHE A 100 -21.99 22.38 -9.67
N TYR A 101 -21.40 22.43 -8.47
CA TYR A 101 -20.09 21.83 -8.22
C TYR A 101 -20.14 20.59 -7.32
N ALA A 102 -21.03 20.55 -6.32
CA ALA A 102 -21.13 19.44 -5.38
C ALA A 102 -21.31 18.08 -6.09
N SER A 103 -22.09 18.04 -7.17
CA SER A 103 -22.33 16.80 -7.93
C SER A 103 -21.11 16.29 -8.72
N ARG A 104 -20.03 17.06 -8.81
CA ARG A 104 -18.79 16.70 -9.54
C ARG A 104 -17.73 16.07 -8.64
N ILE A 105 -17.80 16.38 -7.35
CA ILE A 105 -16.83 15.88 -6.36
C ILE A 105 -17.03 14.38 -6.16
N ARG A 106 -15.92 13.65 -6.21
CA ARG A 106 -15.83 12.20 -5.94
C ARG A 106 -14.89 11.92 -4.78
N THR A 107 -13.86 12.73 -4.62
CA THR A 107 -12.87 12.59 -3.55
C THR A 107 -12.70 13.92 -2.83
N ILE A 108 -12.72 13.86 -1.50
CA ILE A 108 -12.25 14.93 -0.63
C ILE A 108 -11.02 14.39 0.09
N ALA A 109 -9.89 15.07 0.03
CA ALA A 109 -8.61 14.64 0.58
C ALA A 109 -7.98 15.82 1.33
N LEU A 110 -8.48 16.11 2.52
CA LEU A 110 -8.13 17.31 3.28
C LEU A 110 -6.79 17.08 4.00
N SER A 111 -5.85 17.97 3.75
CA SER A 111 -4.57 18.06 4.46
C SER A 111 -4.55 19.31 5.32
N THR A 112 -4.05 19.19 6.54
CA THR A 112 -3.75 20.36 7.39
C THR A 112 -2.41 21.00 7.05
N VAL A 113 -1.61 20.37 6.19
CA VAL A 113 -0.31 20.86 5.73
C VAL A 113 -0.46 21.50 4.36
N GLY A 114 -0.13 22.79 4.26
CA GLY A 114 0.29 23.42 2.99
C GLY A 114 -0.63 24.48 2.37
N ASP A 115 -1.86 24.67 2.86
CA ASP A 115 -2.86 25.56 2.23
C ASP A 115 -3.54 26.52 3.22
N VAL A 116 -4.45 27.35 2.70
CA VAL A 116 -5.32 28.24 3.49
C VAL A 116 -6.24 27.42 4.41
N LEU A 117 -6.14 27.65 5.72
CA LEU A 117 -6.96 26.96 6.73
C LEU A 117 -8.26 27.70 7.02
N LEU A 118 -9.31 26.95 7.35
CA LEU A 118 -10.53 27.52 7.90
C LEU A 118 -10.44 27.66 9.41
N SER A 119 -10.73 28.84 9.94
CA SER A 119 -10.86 28.99 11.39
C SER A 119 -12.05 28.17 11.92
N PHE A 120 -12.04 27.88 13.23
CA PHE A 120 -13.18 27.26 13.89
C PHE A 120 -14.49 28.05 13.65
N ASP A 121 -14.42 29.39 13.68
CA ASP A 121 -15.58 30.26 13.40
C ASP A 121 -16.11 30.06 11.97
N ALA A 122 -15.21 29.87 10.99
CA ALA A 122 -15.60 29.62 9.60
C ALA A 122 -16.31 28.27 9.45
N LEU A 123 -15.75 27.21 10.03
CA LEU A 123 -16.36 25.88 9.99
C LEU A 123 -17.70 25.84 10.75
N SER A 124 -17.78 26.51 11.89
CA SER A 124 -19.02 26.68 12.66
C SER A 124 -20.09 27.44 11.89
N ALA A 125 -19.71 28.50 11.17
CA ALA A 125 -20.63 29.23 10.30
C ALA A 125 -21.17 28.36 9.15
N LEU A 126 -20.30 27.58 8.50
CA LEU A 126 -20.71 26.62 7.46
C LEU A 126 -21.65 25.55 8.02
N PHE A 127 -21.34 25.00 9.19
CA PHE A 127 -22.19 24.03 9.88
C PHE A 127 -23.56 24.61 10.20
N THR A 128 -23.60 25.82 10.75
CA THR A 128 -24.86 26.53 11.08
C THR A 128 -25.74 26.67 9.84
N VAL A 129 -25.20 27.11 8.70
CA VAL A 129 -26.00 27.23 7.48
C VAL A 129 -26.38 25.87 6.90
N SER A 130 -25.49 24.88 6.98
CA SER A 130 -25.80 23.51 6.55
C SER A 130 -27.00 22.96 7.32
N THR A 131 -27.08 23.17 8.64
CA THR A 131 -28.23 22.71 9.44
C THR A 131 -29.54 23.40 9.06
N LEU A 132 -29.50 24.68 8.67
CA LEU A 132 -30.68 25.40 8.17
C LEU A 132 -31.17 24.87 6.81
N LEU A 133 -30.24 24.50 5.94
CA LEU A 133 -30.53 23.94 4.60
C LEU A 133 -30.95 22.47 4.63
N GLY A 134 -30.74 21.79 5.76
CA GLY A 134 -31.04 20.38 5.98
C GLY A 134 -29.79 19.51 6.12
N PRO A 135 -29.92 18.33 6.77
CA PRO A 135 -28.83 17.37 6.88
C PRO A 135 -28.33 16.99 5.48
N ASP A 136 -27.02 16.84 5.32
CA ASP A 136 -26.36 16.51 4.06
C ASP A 136 -26.41 17.62 2.98
N SER A 137 -26.85 18.85 3.28
CA SER A 137 -27.00 19.92 2.27
C SER A 137 -25.69 20.37 1.62
N LEU A 138 -24.56 20.19 2.31
CA LEU A 138 -23.21 20.41 1.80
C LEU A 138 -22.47 19.13 1.41
N ALA A 139 -23.07 17.97 1.63
CA ALA A 139 -22.45 16.71 1.27
C ALA A 139 -22.49 16.53 -0.25
N PRO A 140 -21.35 16.28 -0.91
CA PRO A 140 -21.38 15.96 -2.33
C PRO A 140 -22.18 14.68 -2.56
N PRO A 141 -23.25 14.69 -3.37
CA PRO A 141 -24.16 13.55 -3.51
C PRO A 141 -23.52 12.33 -4.15
N LYS A 142 -22.35 12.50 -4.76
CA LYS A 142 -21.57 11.46 -5.43
C LYS A 142 -20.18 11.29 -4.80
N LEU A 143 -20.00 11.72 -3.55
CA LEU A 143 -18.76 11.48 -2.81
C LEU A 143 -18.51 9.98 -2.70
N GLN A 144 -17.30 9.54 -3.03
CA GLN A 144 -16.87 8.13 -2.99
C GLN A 144 -15.74 7.92 -1.99
N THR A 145 -14.89 8.92 -1.81
CA THR A 145 -13.70 8.82 -0.98
C THR A 145 -13.53 10.09 -0.15
N LEU A 146 -13.26 9.92 1.13
CA LEU A 146 -12.76 10.95 2.03
C LEU A 146 -11.42 10.52 2.62
N ARG A 147 -10.43 11.38 2.49
CA ARG A 147 -9.12 11.20 3.14
C ARG A 147 -8.87 12.41 4.02
N LEU A 148 -8.43 12.13 5.24
CA LEU A 148 -8.08 13.11 6.24
C LEU A 148 -6.63 12.88 6.62
N PHE A 149 -5.79 13.84 6.27
CA PHE A 149 -4.41 13.88 6.68
C PHE A 149 -4.32 14.88 7.83
N LEU A 150 -4.31 14.34 9.05
CA LEU A 150 -4.32 15.11 10.29
C LEU A 150 -2.88 15.24 10.79
N ASP A 151 -2.35 16.46 10.79
CA ASP A 151 -1.03 16.72 11.36
C ASP A 151 -1.15 16.75 12.89
N PRO A 152 -0.46 15.88 13.63
CA PRO A 152 -0.53 15.84 15.09
C PRO A 152 -0.09 17.14 15.78
N ALA A 153 0.75 17.93 15.12
CA ALA A 153 1.15 19.23 15.64
C ALA A 153 -0.02 20.25 15.64
N GLU A 154 -1.11 19.95 14.92
CA GLU A 154 -2.27 20.81 14.70
C GLU A 154 -3.56 20.33 15.39
N SER A 155 -3.46 19.84 16.63
CA SER A 155 -4.57 19.23 17.37
C SER A 155 -5.87 20.06 17.40
N ILE A 156 -5.79 21.39 17.57
CA ILE A 156 -6.96 22.27 17.60
C ILE A 156 -7.64 22.33 16.22
N HIS A 157 -6.86 22.42 15.14
CA HIS A 157 -7.42 22.48 13.80
C HIS A 157 -7.98 21.11 13.39
N ASN A 158 -7.28 20.01 13.69
CA ASN A 158 -7.79 18.65 13.51
C ASN A 158 -9.14 18.47 14.21
N PHE A 159 -9.24 18.93 15.46
CA PHE A 159 -10.48 18.86 16.22
C PHE A 159 -11.61 19.59 15.51
N ALA A 160 -11.38 20.84 15.07
CA ALA A 160 -12.38 21.61 14.34
C ALA A 160 -12.79 20.90 13.04
N MET A 161 -11.82 20.51 12.21
CA MET A 161 -12.02 19.82 10.95
C MET A 161 -12.92 18.61 11.09
N VAL A 162 -12.61 17.75 12.06
CA VAL A 162 -13.35 16.52 12.23
C VAL A 162 -14.72 16.75 12.86
N THR A 163 -14.84 17.72 13.77
CA THR A 163 -16.14 18.13 14.34
C THR A 163 -17.14 18.54 13.27
N PHE A 164 -16.68 19.22 12.22
CA PHE A 164 -17.54 19.72 11.15
C PHE A 164 -17.59 18.81 9.93
N LEU A 165 -16.81 17.73 9.91
CA LEU A 165 -16.78 16.76 8.82
C LEU A 165 -18.16 16.18 8.44
N PRO A 166 -19.08 15.89 9.38
CA PRO A 166 -20.38 15.31 9.03
C PRO A 166 -21.18 16.12 8.00
N ILE A 167 -20.92 17.43 7.84
CA ILE A 167 -21.61 18.26 6.82
C ILE A 167 -21.16 17.94 5.39
N PHE A 168 -19.97 17.37 5.22
CA PHE A 168 -19.41 16.99 3.93
C PHE A 168 -19.58 15.51 3.62
N VAL A 169 -19.93 14.69 4.62
CA VAL A 169 -20.13 13.25 4.46
C VAL A 169 -21.62 12.99 4.26
N GLY A 170 -22.01 12.55 3.07
CA GLY A 170 -23.40 12.20 2.78
C GLY A 170 -23.76 10.77 3.21
N LYS A 171 -24.77 10.19 2.55
CA LYS A 171 -25.18 8.77 2.68
C LYS A 171 -24.47 7.83 1.69
N ALA A 172 -23.54 8.37 0.90
CA ALA A 172 -22.87 7.62 -0.14
C ALA A 172 -21.93 6.55 0.43
N GLU A 173 -21.69 5.51 -0.36
CA GLU A 173 -20.65 4.52 -0.07
C GLU A 173 -19.31 5.23 -0.05
N MET A 174 -18.56 5.06 1.03
CA MET A 174 -17.40 5.89 1.30
C MET A 174 -16.20 5.08 1.76
N GLU A 175 -15.03 5.48 1.26
CA GLU A 175 -13.72 5.16 1.81
C GLU A 175 -13.29 6.29 2.73
N ILE A 176 -13.03 6.01 4.00
CA ILE A 176 -12.47 6.99 4.94
C ILE A 176 -11.03 6.58 5.25
N SER A 177 -10.06 7.40 4.88
CA SER A 177 -8.65 7.19 5.20
C SER A 177 -8.15 8.27 6.15
N THR A 178 -7.73 7.92 7.37
CA THR A 178 -7.18 8.88 8.33
C THR A 178 -5.73 8.53 8.65
N ALA A 179 -4.80 9.47 8.47
CA ALA A 179 -3.42 9.29 8.91
C ALA A 179 -3.19 10.10 10.19
N MET A 180 -2.94 9.43 11.32
CA MET A 180 -2.87 10.04 12.65
C MET A 180 -1.51 9.75 13.32
N GLN A 181 -1.06 10.55 14.29
CA GLN A 181 -0.16 10.02 15.32
C GLN A 181 -1.03 9.74 16.56
N ALA A 182 -0.68 8.71 17.35
CA ALA A 182 -1.55 8.12 18.36
C ALA A 182 -1.76 9.00 19.62
N ALA A 183 -2.24 10.24 19.48
CA ALA A 183 -2.77 11.01 20.60
C ALA A 183 -4.22 10.57 20.87
N ARG A 184 -4.57 10.30 22.14
CA ARG A 184 -5.93 9.89 22.56
C ARG A 184 -7.04 10.79 22.03
N GLN A 185 -6.76 12.09 21.87
CA GLN A 185 -7.75 13.08 21.44
C GLN A 185 -8.25 12.83 20.01
N ASP A 186 -7.47 12.12 19.19
CA ASP A 186 -7.76 11.88 17.78
C ASP A 186 -8.83 10.79 17.58
N VAL A 187 -8.96 9.83 18.49
CA VAL A 187 -9.96 8.76 18.36
C VAL A 187 -11.40 9.28 18.46
N GLY A 188 -11.65 10.19 19.41
CA GLY A 188 -12.97 10.80 19.57
C GLY A 188 -13.41 11.59 18.33
N LEU A 189 -12.44 12.08 17.56
CA LEU A 189 -12.69 12.73 16.28
C LEU A 189 -13.20 11.73 15.25
N VAL A 190 -12.53 10.58 15.10
CA VAL A 190 -13.00 9.52 14.20
C VAL A 190 -14.40 9.05 14.60
N GLU A 191 -14.69 8.92 15.90
CA GLU A 191 -16.03 8.57 16.36
C GLU A 191 -17.09 9.58 15.90
N LEU A 192 -16.84 10.88 16.12
CA LEU A 192 -17.75 11.95 15.73
C LEU A 192 -17.94 12.04 14.21
N ALA A 193 -16.89 11.81 13.42
CA ALA A 193 -16.94 11.81 11.96
C ALA A 193 -17.89 10.75 11.39
N MET A 194 -17.99 9.60 12.05
CA MET A 194 -18.69 8.44 11.49
C MET A 194 -20.00 8.10 12.22
N GLU A 195 -20.36 8.88 13.23
CA GLU A 195 -21.66 8.76 13.87
C GLU A 195 -22.78 8.83 12.80
N GLY A 196 -23.62 7.80 12.76
CA GLY A 196 -24.74 7.69 11.81
C GLY A 196 -24.37 7.21 10.39
N LYS A 197 -23.15 6.72 10.15
CA LYS A 197 -22.70 6.25 8.82
C LYS A 197 -22.81 4.72 8.66
N ALA A 198 -24.03 4.21 8.60
CA ALA A 198 -24.32 2.78 8.48
C ALA A 198 -23.93 2.12 7.13
N ASN A 199 -23.57 2.90 6.11
CA ASN A 199 -23.32 2.42 4.73
C ASN A 199 -21.83 2.44 4.34
N LEU A 200 -20.91 2.48 5.31
CA LEU A 200 -19.49 2.53 5.00
C LEU A 200 -19.02 1.21 4.37
N LYS A 201 -18.29 1.30 3.26
CA LYS A 201 -17.66 0.14 2.60
C LYS A 201 -16.19 -0.02 2.95
N THR A 202 -15.47 1.10 3.06
CA THR A 202 -14.04 1.06 3.35
C THR A 202 -13.71 1.99 4.51
N LEU A 203 -13.09 1.44 5.54
CA LEU A 203 -12.48 2.20 6.63
C LEU A 203 -10.99 1.94 6.62
N ALA A 204 -10.20 2.99 6.55
CA ALA A 204 -8.75 2.95 6.68
C ALA A 204 -8.30 3.95 7.73
N VAL A 205 -7.77 3.45 8.83
CA VAL A 205 -7.10 4.26 9.85
C VAL A 205 -5.65 3.84 9.82
N SER A 206 -4.75 4.77 9.49
CA SER A 206 -3.31 4.58 9.57
C SER A 206 -2.75 5.45 10.69
N ALA A 207 -1.75 4.92 11.40
CA ALA A 207 -1.01 5.66 12.41
C ALA A 207 0.47 5.73 12.03
N TYR A 208 1.09 6.91 12.14
CA TYR A 208 2.50 7.13 11.81
C TYR A 208 3.46 6.73 12.93
N SER A 209 3.00 6.68 14.19
CA SER A 209 3.87 6.38 15.33
C SER A 209 3.50 5.06 16.00
N ARG A 210 4.50 4.21 16.23
CA ARG A 210 4.42 2.96 17.03
C ARG A 210 4.34 3.20 18.54
N THR A 211 4.04 4.41 18.96
CA THR A 211 4.05 4.77 20.39
C THR A 211 3.02 3.95 21.15
N GLU A 212 3.42 3.44 22.32
CA GLU A 212 2.73 2.50 23.22
C GLU A 212 1.31 2.92 23.71
N TYR A 213 0.75 4.01 23.20
CA TYR A 213 -0.55 4.53 23.60
C TYR A 213 -1.66 3.81 22.83
N GLY A 214 -2.17 2.77 23.48
CA GLY A 214 -3.02 1.72 22.90
C GLY A 214 -4.27 2.17 22.14
N GLY A 215 -4.55 1.47 21.04
CA GLY A 215 -5.74 1.62 20.20
C GLY A 215 -7.06 1.20 20.87
N GLY A 216 -7.06 0.98 22.19
CA GLY A 216 -8.22 0.56 22.97
C GLY A 216 -9.44 1.48 22.82
N GLU A 217 -9.22 2.78 22.66
CA GLU A 217 -10.31 3.75 22.50
C GLU A 217 -11.00 3.61 21.13
N LEU A 218 -10.24 3.36 20.05
CA LEU A 218 -10.79 3.18 18.70
C LEU A 218 -11.67 1.93 18.65
N TRP A 219 -11.34 0.92 19.46
CA TRP A 219 -12.15 -0.29 19.61
C TRP A 219 -13.48 -0.04 20.29
N GLY A 220 -13.55 0.87 21.26
CA GLY A 220 -14.81 1.28 21.87
C GLY A 220 -15.80 1.78 20.82
N PHE A 221 -15.31 2.65 19.94
CA PHE A 221 -16.08 3.21 18.84
C PHE A 221 -16.45 2.17 17.77
N ILE A 222 -15.47 1.43 17.24
CA ILE A 222 -15.73 0.44 16.19
C ILE A 222 -16.73 -0.61 16.68
N ARG A 223 -16.72 -0.97 17.96
CA ARG A 223 -17.68 -1.91 18.54
C ARG A 223 -19.08 -1.31 18.74
N SER A 224 -19.21 0.00 18.87
CA SER A 224 -20.51 0.67 19.09
C SER A 224 -21.35 0.78 17.80
N GLN A 225 -20.70 0.62 16.65
CA GLN A 225 -21.34 0.73 15.33
C GLN A 225 -21.65 -0.63 14.69
N SER A 226 -22.69 -0.67 13.86
CA SER A 226 -23.01 -1.77 12.96
C SER A 226 -22.28 -1.62 11.63
N TRP A 227 -21.54 -2.64 11.21
CA TRP A 227 -20.69 -2.61 10.01
C TRP A 227 -21.16 -3.62 8.96
N ASP A 228 -22.46 -3.68 8.70
CA ASP A 228 -23.07 -4.70 7.83
C ASP A 228 -22.69 -4.54 6.34
N THR A 229 -22.16 -3.38 5.97
CA THR A 229 -21.71 -3.06 4.61
C THR A 229 -20.20 -2.98 4.47
N LEU A 230 -19.44 -3.14 5.55
CA LEU A 230 -17.98 -2.93 5.52
C LEU A 230 -17.31 -4.06 4.74
N GLU A 231 -16.65 -3.71 3.64
CA GLU A 231 -15.94 -4.62 2.75
C GLU A 231 -14.42 -4.55 2.95
N SER A 232 -13.88 -3.40 3.35
CA SER A 232 -12.45 -3.21 3.56
C SER A 232 -12.16 -2.48 4.88
N LEU A 233 -11.24 -3.02 5.66
CA LEU A 233 -10.85 -2.46 6.95
C LEU A 233 -9.32 -2.44 7.07
N THR A 234 -8.74 -1.25 7.15
CA THR A 234 -7.34 -1.01 7.47
C THR A 234 -7.26 -0.32 8.81
N LEU A 235 -6.48 -0.86 9.74
CA LEU A 235 -6.36 -0.32 11.09
C LEU A 235 -4.88 -0.25 11.52
N PRO A 236 -4.52 0.66 12.44
CA PRO A 236 -3.15 0.70 12.94
C PRO A 236 -2.85 -0.52 13.83
N GLU A 237 -3.83 -0.96 14.62
CA GLU A 237 -3.74 -2.12 15.50
C GLU A 237 -4.90 -3.09 15.21
N LEU A 238 -4.78 -4.38 15.51
CA LEU A 238 -5.92 -5.30 15.35
C LEU A 238 -6.88 -5.28 16.56
N PRO A 239 -8.20 -5.12 16.34
CA PRO A 239 -9.20 -5.33 17.39
C PRO A 239 -9.35 -6.82 17.73
N PRO A 240 -10.09 -7.15 18.81
CA PRO A 240 -10.43 -8.52 19.13
C PRO A 240 -11.03 -9.27 17.94
N ILE A 241 -10.42 -10.39 17.57
CA ILE A 241 -10.77 -11.14 16.36
C ILE A 241 -12.22 -11.59 16.30
N ALA A 242 -12.87 -11.80 17.44
CA ALA A 242 -14.28 -12.21 17.49
C ALA A 242 -15.22 -11.15 16.90
N PHE A 243 -14.87 -9.87 17.06
CA PHE A 243 -15.61 -8.79 16.43
C PHE A 243 -15.39 -8.77 14.92
N LEU A 244 -14.12 -8.83 14.48
CA LEU A 244 -13.77 -8.82 13.06
C LEU A 244 -14.36 -10.01 12.30
N GLY A 245 -14.31 -11.20 12.90
CA GLY A 245 -14.84 -12.41 12.32
C GLY A 245 -16.35 -12.36 12.11
N ALA A 246 -17.08 -11.56 12.90
CA ALA A 246 -18.52 -11.37 12.76
C ALA A 246 -18.91 -10.42 11.62
N LEU A 247 -17.96 -9.71 11.00
CA LEU A 247 -18.23 -8.77 9.91
C LEU A 247 -18.61 -9.55 8.63
N PRO A 248 -19.88 -9.49 8.18
CA PRO A 248 -20.41 -10.44 7.21
C PRO A 248 -19.92 -10.21 5.78
N LYS A 249 -19.45 -8.99 5.45
CA LYS A 249 -19.02 -8.61 4.10
C LYS A 249 -17.55 -8.24 4.01
N LEU A 250 -16.78 -8.40 5.08
CA LEU A 250 -15.39 -8.00 5.09
C LEU A 250 -14.58 -8.89 4.13
N LYS A 251 -14.04 -8.28 3.08
CA LYS A 251 -13.20 -8.89 2.04
C LYS A 251 -11.72 -8.59 2.23
N HIS A 252 -11.39 -7.37 2.68
CA HIS A 252 -10.02 -6.91 2.85
C HIS A 252 -9.79 -6.53 4.31
N LEU A 253 -8.79 -7.13 4.93
CA LEU A 253 -8.35 -6.78 6.29
C LEU A 253 -6.87 -6.46 6.26
N SER A 254 -6.51 -5.25 6.69
CA SER A 254 -5.13 -4.81 6.84
C SER A 254 -4.89 -4.29 8.26
N ALA A 255 -3.78 -4.66 8.88
CA ALA A 255 -3.38 -4.09 10.15
C ALA A 255 -1.86 -3.88 10.23
N ALA A 256 -1.45 -2.69 10.67
CA ALA A 256 -0.03 -2.33 10.77
C ALA A 256 0.66 -2.92 12.02
N HIS A 257 -0.12 -3.26 13.05
CA HIS A 257 0.42 -3.79 14.31
C HIS A 257 -0.50 -4.86 14.91
N VAL A 258 -0.03 -6.10 14.92
CA VAL A 258 -0.69 -7.20 15.61
C VAL A 258 0.00 -7.46 16.96
N ALA A 259 -0.66 -7.06 18.05
CA ALA A 259 -0.18 -7.32 19.41
C ALA A 259 -0.48 -8.76 19.88
N GLU A 260 0.41 -9.35 20.68
CA GLU A 260 0.23 -10.71 21.25
C GLU A 260 -1.04 -10.86 22.10
N ILE A 261 -1.45 -9.77 22.76
CA ILE A 261 -2.48 -9.77 23.82
C ILE A 261 -3.90 -9.98 23.26
N ALA A 262 -4.10 -9.86 21.95
CA ALA A 262 -5.41 -9.90 21.33
C ALA A 262 -6.07 -11.30 21.29
N TYR A 263 -5.36 -12.38 21.65
CA TYR A 263 -5.82 -13.75 21.42
C TYR A 263 -6.06 -14.55 22.69
N LYS A 264 -7.11 -14.19 23.46
CA LYS A 264 -7.69 -15.16 24.40
C LYS A 264 -8.36 -16.29 23.62
N TYR A 265 -8.19 -17.53 24.07
CA TYR A 265 -8.71 -18.72 23.40
C TYR A 265 -10.22 -18.61 23.16
N VAL A 266 -10.64 -18.52 21.89
CA VAL A 266 -12.05 -18.56 21.51
C VAL A 266 -12.46 -20.00 21.18
N PRO A 267 -13.59 -20.53 21.67
CA PRO A 267 -14.07 -21.86 21.31
C PRO A 267 -14.15 -22.09 19.79
N ILE A 268 -13.81 -23.29 19.33
CA ILE A 268 -13.73 -23.65 17.90
C ILE A 268 -15.09 -23.46 17.18
N GLU A 269 -16.19 -23.77 17.86
CA GLU A 269 -17.54 -23.73 17.28
C GLU A 269 -17.92 -22.32 16.78
N ALA A 270 -17.51 -21.27 17.50
CA ALA A 270 -17.76 -19.89 17.10
C ALA A 270 -16.96 -19.49 15.84
N ARG A 271 -15.85 -20.18 15.55
CA ARG A 271 -14.93 -19.82 14.44
C ARG A 271 -15.44 -20.24 13.08
N ASN A 272 -16.36 -21.20 13.00
CA ASN A 272 -16.81 -21.76 11.73
C ASN A 272 -17.55 -20.75 10.84
N SER A 273 -18.07 -19.67 11.41
CA SER A 273 -18.75 -18.60 10.68
C SER A 273 -17.92 -17.32 10.58
N TRP A 274 -16.66 -17.31 11.04
CA TRP A 274 -15.84 -16.11 11.02
C TRP A 274 -15.29 -15.83 9.63
N PHE A 275 -15.27 -14.54 9.26
CA PHE A 275 -14.68 -14.06 8.01
C PHE A 275 -15.25 -14.77 6.77
N PRO A 276 -16.58 -14.80 6.58
CA PRO A 276 -17.20 -15.59 5.51
C PRO A 276 -16.80 -15.14 4.10
N CYS A 277 -16.40 -13.87 3.95
CA CYS A 277 -16.05 -13.24 2.68
C CYS A 277 -14.61 -12.74 2.61
N LEU A 278 -13.75 -13.05 3.58
CA LEU A 278 -12.38 -12.51 3.61
C LEU A 278 -11.53 -13.12 2.49
N GLU A 279 -11.05 -12.28 1.60
CA GLU A 279 -10.27 -12.63 0.41
C GLU A 279 -8.83 -12.12 0.50
N GLU A 280 -8.58 -11.00 1.16
CA GLU A 280 -7.26 -10.39 1.30
C GLU A 280 -6.92 -10.10 2.75
N LEU A 281 -5.73 -10.53 3.17
CA LEU A 281 -5.24 -10.37 4.53
C LEU A 281 -3.82 -9.79 4.52
N SER A 282 -3.64 -8.61 5.12
CA SER A 282 -2.35 -7.96 5.29
C SER A 282 -2.08 -7.69 6.76
N LEU A 283 -1.10 -8.34 7.36
CA LEU A 283 -0.78 -8.18 8.78
C LEU A 283 0.68 -7.82 8.96
N GLU A 284 0.94 -6.73 9.67
CA GLU A 284 2.24 -6.34 10.17
C GLU A 284 2.28 -6.45 11.70
N ALA A 285 3.39 -6.95 12.22
CA ALA A 285 3.60 -7.14 13.66
C ALA A 285 5.07 -6.91 13.99
N GLU A 286 5.44 -6.93 15.27
CA GLU A 286 6.85 -6.91 15.67
C GLU A 286 7.56 -8.22 15.32
N SER A 287 6.88 -9.35 15.47
CA SER A 287 7.35 -10.69 15.15
C SER A 287 6.27 -11.49 14.41
N PHE A 288 6.57 -12.67 13.88
CA PHE A 288 5.56 -13.51 13.23
C PHE A 288 4.65 -14.27 14.20
N ALA A 289 4.96 -14.32 15.50
CA ALA A 289 4.19 -15.08 16.47
C ALA A 289 2.72 -14.58 16.63
N PRO A 290 2.44 -13.26 16.76
CA PRO A 290 1.08 -12.73 16.75
C PRO A 290 0.32 -13.03 15.45
N ILE A 291 0.99 -12.94 14.31
CA ILE A 291 0.42 -13.26 13.00
C ILE A 291 0.01 -14.75 12.95
N CYS A 292 0.88 -15.64 13.42
CA CYS A 292 0.56 -17.07 13.54
C CYS A 292 -0.64 -17.30 14.47
N ALA A 293 -0.73 -16.56 15.58
CA ALA A 293 -1.85 -16.64 16.51
C ALA A 293 -3.16 -16.23 15.84
N PHE A 294 -3.15 -15.16 15.02
CA PHE A 294 -4.31 -14.73 14.21
C PHE A 294 -4.73 -15.80 13.20
N ILE A 295 -3.80 -16.31 12.40
CA ILE A 295 -4.08 -17.31 11.35
C ILE A 295 -4.73 -18.58 11.94
N LYS A 296 -4.29 -19.01 13.13
CA LYS A 296 -4.87 -20.16 13.84
C LYS A 296 -6.34 -20.00 14.24
N GLN A 297 -6.87 -18.77 14.21
CA GLN A 297 -8.27 -18.48 14.50
C GLN A 297 -9.16 -18.44 13.25
N LEU A 298 -8.57 -18.44 12.05
CA LEU A 298 -9.34 -18.43 10.81
C LEU A 298 -10.20 -19.69 10.69
N ALA A 299 -11.38 -19.53 10.11
CA ALA A 299 -12.26 -20.65 9.79
C ALA A 299 -11.56 -21.59 8.80
N PRO A 300 -11.71 -22.93 8.92
CA PRO A 300 -11.18 -23.87 7.93
C PRO A 300 -11.71 -23.65 6.51
N THR A 301 -12.85 -22.96 6.38
CA THR A 301 -13.53 -22.63 5.12
C THR A 301 -13.14 -21.25 4.57
N ASN A 302 -12.09 -20.62 5.09
CA ASN A 302 -11.63 -19.31 4.62
C ASN A 302 -11.38 -19.30 3.09
N GLN A 303 -11.55 -18.12 2.49
CA GLN A 303 -11.44 -17.90 1.05
C GLN A 303 -10.29 -16.94 0.71
N ILE A 304 -9.28 -16.86 1.57
CA ILE A 304 -8.15 -15.96 1.40
C ILE A 304 -7.42 -16.32 0.10
N ARG A 305 -7.37 -15.35 -0.81
CA ARG A 305 -6.65 -15.39 -2.08
C ARG A 305 -5.25 -14.81 -1.93
N THR A 306 -5.13 -13.70 -1.21
CA THR A 306 -3.86 -12.99 -1.05
C THR A 306 -3.57 -12.77 0.43
N ALA A 307 -2.36 -13.13 0.84
CA ALA A 307 -1.88 -12.94 2.19
C ALA A 307 -0.51 -12.24 2.19
N THR A 308 -0.41 -11.13 2.91
CA THR A 308 0.83 -10.37 3.11
C THR A 308 1.13 -10.33 4.61
N PHE A 309 2.32 -10.79 4.99
CA PHE A 309 2.75 -10.86 6.38
C PHE A 309 4.09 -10.17 6.55
N SER A 310 4.12 -9.16 7.42
CA SER A 310 5.33 -8.40 7.70
C SER A 310 5.71 -8.49 9.18
N ALA A 311 6.96 -8.80 9.48
CA ALA A 311 7.52 -8.66 10.82
C ALA A 311 8.50 -7.48 10.84
N SER A 312 8.29 -6.54 11.74
CA SER A 312 9.12 -5.34 11.86
C SER A 312 10.51 -5.64 12.35
N ASN A 313 10.62 -6.60 13.28
CA ASN A 313 11.90 -7.02 13.80
C ASN A 313 12.45 -8.17 12.94
N PRO A 314 13.78 -8.35 12.93
CA PRO A 314 14.41 -9.44 12.22
C PRO A 314 13.95 -10.77 12.84
N ALA A 315 13.18 -11.57 12.11
CA ALA A 315 12.76 -12.88 12.58
C ALA A 315 13.85 -13.94 12.29
N PRO A 316 14.16 -14.84 13.25
CA PRO A 316 14.97 -16.02 12.99
C PRO A 316 14.25 -16.96 12.00
N ALA A 317 15.00 -17.82 11.31
CA ALA A 317 14.42 -18.70 10.29
C ALA A 317 13.34 -19.64 10.84
N LEU A 318 13.49 -20.06 12.10
CA LEU A 318 12.50 -20.89 12.80
C LEU A 318 11.12 -20.22 12.86
N ASP A 319 11.07 -18.90 13.10
CA ASP A 319 9.82 -18.15 13.18
C ASP A 319 9.18 -18.01 11.80
N VAL A 320 9.99 -17.78 10.76
CA VAL A 320 9.51 -17.74 9.37
C VAL A 320 8.96 -19.12 8.98
N GLN A 321 9.66 -20.19 9.32
CA GLN A 321 9.21 -21.56 9.07
C GLN A 321 7.91 -21.85 9.82
N GLN A 322 7.80 -21.42 11.08
CA GLN A 322 6.57 -21.57 11.85
C GLN A 322 5.38 -20.84 11.20
N LEU A 323 5.61 -19.66 10.62
CA LEU A 323 4.59 -18.94 9.86
C LEU A 323 4.17 -19.72 8.62
N ILE A 324 5.12 -20.19 7.82
CA ILE A 324 4.88 -21.01 6.64
C ILE A 324 4.06 -22.27 6.99
N ASP A 325 4.44 -22.97 8.05
CA ASP A 325 3.73 -24.16 8.52
C ASP A 325 2.32 -23.82 9.02
N THR A 326 2.16 -22.66 9.66
CA THR A 326 0.85 -22.16 10.10
C THR A 326 -0.05 -21.82 8.91
N VAL A 327 0.49 -21.18 7.87
CA VAL A 327 -0.21 -20.91 6.60
C VAL A 327 -0.64 -22.23 5.95
N GLN A 328 0.28 -23.19 5.80
CA GLN A 328 0.01 -24.52 5.23
C GLN A 328 -1.13 -25.24 5.94
N LYS A 329 -1.20 -25.12 7.27
CA LYS A 329 -2.16 -25.84 8.11
C LYS A 329 -3.55 -25.19 8.12
N HIS A 330 -3.62 -23.86 8.08
CA HIS A 330 -4.86 -23.12 8.37
C HIS A 330 -5.45 -22.40 7.15
N MET A 331 -4.69 -22.16 6.09
CA MET A 331 -5.21 -21.56 4.86
C MET A 331 -5.69 -22.62 3.87
N ARG A 332 -6.69 -22.27 3.05
CA ARG A 332 -7.27 -23.21 2.10
C ARG A 332 -6.35 -23.37 0.86
N PRO A 333 -5.88 -24.60 0.56
CA PRO A 333 -4.85 -24.81 -0.46
C PRO A 333 -5.29 -24.49 -1.89
N ASP A 334 -6.59 -24.55 -2.16
CA ASP A 334 -7.19 -24.34 -3.47
C ASP A 334 -7.63 -22.88 -3.72
N HIS A 335 -7.34 -21.95 -2.81
CA HIS A 335 -7.75 -20.53 -2.91
C HIS A 335 -6.59 -19.55 -2.83
N LEU A 336 -5.51 -19.88 -2.12
CA LEU A 336 -4.36 -18.98 -2.02
C LEU A 336 -3.68 -18.84 -3.38
N GLU A 337 -3.73 -17.62 -3.93
CA GLU A 337 -3.17 -17.19 -5.21
C GLU A 337 -1.91 -16.35 -5.01
N GLY A 338 -1.79 -15.64 -3.88
CA GLY A 338 -0.63 -14.81 -3.54
C GLY A 338 -0.22 -14.92 -2.08
N LEU A 339 1.09 -15.10 -1.85
CA LEU A 339 1.69 -15.08 -0.52
C LEU A 339 2.95 -14.20 -0.52
N GLU A 340 2.96 -13.21 0.37
CA GLU A 340 4.11 -12.36 0.62
C GLU A 340 4.51 -12.42 2.09
N LEU A 341 5.77 -12.74 2.34
CA LEU A 341 6.39 -12.74 3.65
C LEU A 341 7.54 -11.72 3.61
N SER A 342 7.48 -10.70 4.46
CA SER A 342 8.53 -9.69 4.56
C SER A 342 9.04 -9.55 6.00
N ASN A 343 10.35 -9.38 6.15
CA ASN A 343 10.93 -8.84 7.37
C ASN A 343 11.32 -7.39 7.13
N GLY A 344 11.09 -6.56 8.14
CA GLY A 344 11.48 -5.16 8.17
C GLY A 344 12.98 -5.00 7.93
N ASP A 345 13.29 -3.88 7.29
CA ASP A 345 14.66 -3.44 7.12
C ASP A 345 15.32 -3.23 8.49
N LEU A 346 16.65 -3.18 8.51
CA LEU A 346 17.40 -2.90 9.73
C LEU A 346 17.02 -1.49 10.23
N THR A 347 16.82 -1.35 11.54
CA THR A 347 16.71 -0.02 12.13
C THR A 347 18.06 0.69 12.01
N ASP A 348 18.08 2.03 11.99
CA ASP A 348 19.34 2.78 11.88
C ASP A 348 20.37 2.36 12.95
N GLU A 349 19.92 2.11 14.17
CA GLU A 349 20.73 1.58 15.27
C GLU A 349 21.36 0.20 14.96
N GLN A 350 20.60 -0.71 14.34
CA GLN A 350 21.12 -2.02 13.94
C GLN A 350 22.16 -1.93 12.82
N ILE A 351 22.24 -0.81 12.11
CA ILE A 351 23.13 -0.66 10.95
C ILE A 351 24.40 0.04 11.34
N GLU A 352 24.31 1.00 12.25
CA GLU A 352 25.48 1.58 12.91
C GLU A 352 26.31 0.49 13.62
N THR A 353 25.65 -0.53 14.18
CA THR A 353 26.37 -1.70 14.73
C THR A 353 26.94 -2.67 13.69
N LEU A 354 26.53 -2.56 12.41
CA LEU A 354 27.08 -3.31 11.28
C LEU A 354 28.19 -2.55 10.56
N GLU A 355 28.66 -1.41 11.10
CA GLU A 355 29.85 -0.75 10.56
C GLU A 355 30.98 -1.77 10.43
N PRO A 356 31.67 -1.81 9.27
CA PRO A 356 32.72 -2.79 9.02
C PRO A 356 33.84 -2.53 10.01
N GLY A 357 33.80 -3.26 11.13
CA GLY A 357 34.96 -3.45 11.98
C GLY A 357 36.15 -3.90 11.11
N PRO A 358 37.39 -3.67 11.58
CA PRO A 358 38.56 -4.17 10.86
C PRO A 358 38.32 -5.65 10.52
N PRO A 359 38.61 -6.09 9.28
CA PRO A 359 38.30 -7.44 8.83
C PRO A 359 38.92 -8.41 9.82
N GLU A 360 38.10 -8.98 10.69
CA GLU A 360 38.57 -9.98 11.63
C GLU A 360 39.10 -11.13 10.78
N PRO A 361 40.26 -11.71 11.15
CA PRO A 361 40.84 -12.80 10.40
C PRO A 361 39.76 -13.86 10.17
N GLU A 362 39.60 -14.27 8.91
CA GLU A 362 38.65 -15.29 8.45
C GLU A 362 38.94 -16.61 9.19
N GLU A 363 38.50 -16.72 10.44
CA GLU A 363 38.42 -18.00 11.09
C GLU A 363 37.45 -18.83 10.24
N PRO A 364 37.81 -20.07 9.86
CA PRO A 364 36.90 -20.98 9.19
C PRO A 364 35.79 -21.32 10.18
N ILE A 365 34.81 -20.42 10.26
CA ILE A 365 33.57 -20.66 10.97
C ILE A 365 32.95 -21.84 10.21
N ASP A 366 32.82 -22.99 10.87
CA ASP A 366 31.93 -24.07 10.45
C ASP A 366 30.51 -23.48 10.46
N MET A 367 30.19 -22.72 9.40
CA MET A 367 28.93 -22.02 9.21
C MET A 367 27.91 -23.04 8.74
N GLU A 368 27.53 -23.96 9.63
CA GLU A 368 26.16 -24.45 9.61
C GLU A 368 25.28 -23.22 9.88
N PHE A 369 24.86 -22.53 8.82
CA PHE A 369 23.92 -21.42 8.91
C PHE A 369 22.69 -21.93 9.66
N PRO A 370 22.49 -21.53 10.93
CA PRO A 370 21.48 -22.13 11.75
C PRO A 370 20.13 -21.54 11.32
N GLY A 371 19.50 -22.21 10.35
CA GLY A 371 18.16 -21.89 9.89
C GLY A 371 18.10 -21.45 8.44
N SER A 372 17.99 -22.43 7.53
CA SER A 372 17.39 -22.19 6.23
C SER A 372 15.85 -22.27 6.32
N ILE A 373 15.17 -21.56 5.43
CA ILE A 373 13.72 -21.67 5.25
C ILE A 373 13.42 -22.77 4.23
N ASP A 374 12.56 -23.72 4.59
CA ASP A 374 12.01 -24.74 3.70
C ASP A 374 10.59 -24.36 3.24
N ILE A 375 10.44 -24.14 1.94
CA ILE A 375 9.17 -23.78 1.31
C ILE A 375 8.37 -25.00 0.81
N THR A 376 8.85 -26.24 1.05
CA THR A 376 8.22 -27.46 0.54
C THR A 376 6.76 -27.61 1.02
N SER A 377 6.45 -27.14 2.23
CA SER A 377 5.10 -27.12 2.78
C SER A 377 4.12 -26.25 1.96
N LEU A 378 4.61 -25.24 1.24
CA LEU A 378 3.79 -24.39 0.36
C LEU A 378 3.40 -25.08 -0.95
N ARG A 379 3.99 -26.24 -1.28
CA ARG A 379 3.67 -26.96 -2.53
C ARG A 379 2.22 -27.44 -2.62
N ARG A 380 1.47 -27.41 -1.51
CA ARG A 380 0.04 -27.74 -1.50
C ARG A 380 -0.82 -26.67 -2.18
N PHE A 381 -0.35 -25.43 -2.29
CA PHE A 381 -1.08 -24.30 -2.87
C PHE A 381 -0.95 -24.29 -4.39
N SER A 382 -1.75 -25.08 -5.10
CA SER A 382 -1.61 -25.26 -6.56
C SER A 382 -2.02 -24.05 -7.41
N LYS A 383 -2.76 -23.09 -6.82
CA LYS A 383 -3.16 -21.85 -7.48
C LYS A 383 -2.19 -20.68 -7.27
N LEU A 384 -1.09 -20.91 -6.55
CA LEU A 384 -0.14 -19.85 -6.24
C LEU A 384 0.46 -19.29 -7.53
N SER A 385 0.24 -17.99 -7.72
CA SER A 385 0.71 -17.19 -8.85
C SER A 385 1.72 -16.12 -8.42
N MET A 386 1.74 -15.80 -7.12
CA MET A 386 2.68 -14.88 -6.50
C MET A 386 3.23 -15.50 -5.22
N LEU A 387 4.55 -15.63 -5.12
CA LEU A 387 5.25 -16.04 -3.91
C LEU A 387 6.48 -15.16 -3.70
N LEU A 388 6.42 -14.33 -2.66
CA LEU A 388 7.49 -13.42 -2.27
C LEU A 388 7.92 -13.77 -0.84
N VAL A 389 9.17 -14.16 -0.64
CA VAL A 389 9.75 -14.44 0.68
C VAL A 389 10.96 -13.53 0.84
N ASN A 390 10.69 -12.29 1.22
CA ASN A 390 11.67 -11.23 1.41
C ASN A 390 12.07 -11.13 2.88
N THR A 391 12.81 -12.14 3.36
CA THR A 391 13.31 -12.18 4.74
C THR A 391 14.83 -12.07 4.76
N ARG A 392 15.41 -11.89 5.95
CA ARG A 392 16.87 -11.93 6.13
C ARG A 392 17.44 -13.34 6.10
N GLN A 393 16.57 -14.34 6.12
CA GLN A 393 16.95 -15.74 6.20
C GLN A 393 16.89 -16.33 4.79
N ARG A 394 17.87 -17.15 4.46
CA ARG A 394 17.96 -17.76 3.15
C ARG A 394 16.90 -18.84 2.98
N VAL A 395 16.15 -18.73 1.89
CA VAL A 395 15.36 -19.85 1.39
C VAL A 395 16.33 -20.87 0.81
N GLN A 396 16.36 -22.07 1.40
CA GLN A 396 17.21 -23.13 0.87
C GLN A 396 16.56 -23.69 -0.38
N MET A 397 17.20 -23.42 -1.51
CA MET A 397 16.76 -23.87 -2.81
C MET A 397 17.86 -24.72 -3.44
N SER A 398 17.54 -25.99 -3.73
CA SER A 398 18.37 -26.84 -4.58
C SER A 398 17.87 -26.84 -6.02
N SER A 399 18.68 -27.32 -6.97
CA SER A 399 18.23 -27.54 -8.36
C SER A 399 17.02 -28.49 -8.43
N HIS A 400 16.92 -29.46 -7.51
CA HIS A 400 15.76 -30.34 -7.41
C HIS A 400 14.49 -29.56 -7.05
N ASP A 401 14.58 -28.64 -6.08
CA ASP A 401 13.43 -27.85 -5.64
C ASP A 401 12.93 -26.91 -6.73
N LEU A 402 13.84 -26.25 -7.46
CA LEU A 402 13.48 -25.43 -8.62
C LEU A 402 12.81 -26.24 -9.72
N SER A 403 13.29 -27.46 -9.99
CA SER A 403 12.70 -28.31 -11.02
C SER A 403 11.26 -28.73 -10.73
N ALA A 404 10.86 -28.70 -9.45
CA ALA A 404 9.51 -29.00 -8.99
C ALA A 404 8.57 -27.78 -9.11
N ILE A 405 9.07 -26.55 -9.05
CA ILE A 405 8.25 -25.34 -9.08
C ILE A 405 7.28 -25.31 -10.28
N PRO A 406 7.71 -25.52 -11.54
CA PRO A 406 6.78 -25.49 -12.68
C PRO A 406 5.73 -26.59 -12.68
N LEU A 407 5.96 -27.68 -11.94
CA LEU A 407 5.00 -28.77 -11.78
C LEU A 407 3.92 -28.43 -10.76
N VAL A 408 4.30 -27.70 -9.72
CA VAL A 408 3.45 -27.38 -8.58
C VAL A 408 2.70 -26.06 -8.79
N TRP A 409 3.38 -25.06 -9.34
CA TRP A 409 2.88 -23.70 -9.57
C TRP A 409 3.00 -23.31 -11.05
N PRO A 410 2.26 -23.96 -11.96
CA PRO A 410 2.39 -23.72 -13.40
C PRO A 410 1.93 -22.31 -13.83
N ALA A 411 1.13 -21.63 -12.99
CA ALA A 411 0.62 -20.29 -13.23
C ALA A 411 1.44 -19.19 -12.53
N MET A 412 2.67 -19.49 -12.09
CA MET A 412 3.53 -18.53 -11.39
C MET A 412 3.86 -17.31 -12.27
N VAL A 413 3.51 -16.12 -11.77
CA VAL A 413 3.76 -14.82 -12.38
C VAL A 413 4.91 -14.10 -11.68
N SER A 414 4.96 -14.18 -10.35
CA SER A 414 5.96 -13.50 -9.52
C SER A 414 6.55 -14.45 -8.48
N LEU A 415 7.84 -14.72 -8.58
CA LEU A 415 8.58 -15.56 -7.65
C LEU A 415 9.79 -14.79 -7.14
N ASP A 416 9.85 -14.50 -5.84
CA ASP A 416 10.96 -13.73 -5.27
C ASP A 416 11.43 -14.35 -3.94
N PHE A 417 12.68 -14.81 -3.92
CA PHE A 417 13.39 -15.34 -2.76
C PHE A 417 14.67 -14.53 -2.50
N CYS A 418 14.82 -13.34 -3.09
CA CYS A 418 15.95 -12.49 -2.80
C CYS A 418 15.86 -11.98 -1.37
N GLU A 419 16.93 -12.20 -0.62
CA GLU A 419 17.04 -11.77 0.77
C GLU A 419 17.17 -10.24 0.88
N THR A 420 16.76 -9.71 2.03
CA THR A 420 17.07 -8.32 2.41
C THR A 420 18.48 -8.15 2.95
N ALA A 421 19.14 -9.23 3.38
CA ALA A 421 20.45 -9.20 4.03
C ALA A 421 21.54 -9.91 3.20
N LEU A 422 22.80 -9.56 3.47
CA LEU A 422 23.96 -10.24 2.90
C LEU A 422 24.24 -11.51 3.70
N GLN A 423 23.80 -12.66 3.21
CA GLN A 423 24.31 -13.93 3.71
C GLN A 423 25.56 -14.36 2.94
N GLY A 424 26.57 -14.81 3.67
CA GLY A 424 27.74 -15.44 3.10
C GLY A 424 27.38 -16.77 2.42
N GLY A 425 28.19 -17.18 1.45
CA GLY A 425 28.08 -18.50 0.81
C GLY A 425 27.45 -18.48 -0.58
N THR A 426 27.97 -19.34 -1.44
CA THR A 426 27.52 -19.47 -2.83
C THR A 426 26.10 -20.08 -2.87
N PRO A 427 25.19 -19.55 -3.70
CA PRO A 427 23.94 -20.21 -4.04
C PRO A 427 24.16 -21.65 -4.52
N LEU A 428 23.28 -22.60 -4.13
CA LEU A 428 23.32 -23.98 -4.65
C LEU A 428 22.80 -24.07 -6.09
N VAL A 429 22.06 -23.05 -6.50
CA VAL A 429 21.46 -22.86 -7.81
C VAL A 429 22.44 -22.10 -8.68
N ASP A 430 22.58 -22.49 -9.95
CA ASP A 430 23.35 -21.74 -10.94
C ASP A 430 22.48 -21.15 -12.07
N HIS A 431 23.13 -20.46 -13.01
CA HIS A 431 22.45 -19.83 -14.15
C HIS A 431 21.71 -20.81 -15.07
N THR A 432 22.08 -22.11 -15.10
CA THR A 432 21.39 -23.11 -15.93
C THR A 432 20.05 -23.49 -15.32
N ASP A 433 19.97 -23.57 -14.00
CA ASP A 433 18.73 -23.79 -13.26
C ASP A 433 17.73 -22.63 -13.49
N VAL A 434 18.24 -21.39 -13.53
CA VAL A 434 17.43 -20.19 -13.84
C VAL A 434 16.81 -20.29 -15.24
N LEU A 435 17.60 -20.67 -16.26
CA LEU A 435 17.08 -20.86 -17.62
C LEU A 435 15.99 -21.93 -17.65
N HIS A 436 16.24 -23.11 -17.06
CA HIS A 436 15.26 -24.19 -17.02
C HIS A 436 13.96 -23.81 -16.30
N LEU A 437 14.04 -23.00 -15.25
CA LEU A 437 12.87 -22.50 -14.53
C LEU A 437 12.01 -21.60 -15.43
N VAL A 438 12.61 -20.57 -16.04
CA VAL A 438 11.88 -19.59 -16.87
C VAL A 438 11.33 -20.25 -18.14
N GLU A 439 12.04 -21.23 -18.71
CA GLU A 439 11.57 -22.02 -19.86
C GLU A 439 10.23 -22.75 -19.62
N ARG A 440 10.01 -23.15 -18.37
CA ARG A 440 8.85 -23.94 -17.95
C ARG A 440 7.74 -23.09 -17.34
N LEU A 441 7.98 -21.80 -17.09
CA LEU A 441 7.01 -20.85 -16.53
C LEU A 441 6.77 -19.70 -17.52
N PRO A 442 5.92 -19.89 -18.54
CA PRO A 442 5.72 -18.90 -19.61
C PRO A 442 5.06 -17.60 -19.14
N ALA A 443 4.41 -17.61 -17.97
CA ALA A 443 3.75 -16.45 -17.37
C ALA A 443 4.66 -15.68 -16.39
N LEU A 444 5.89 -16.14 -16.13
CA LEU A 444 6.78 -15.55 -15.13
C LEU A 444 7.30 -14.18 -15.62
N ARG A 445 6.86 -13.12 -14.95
CA ARG A 445 7.24 -11.72 -15.23
C ARG A 445 8.26 -11.20 -14.23
N TRP A 446 8.20 -11.69 -12.98
CA TRP A 446 9.10 -11.28 -11.91
C TRP A 446 9.83 -12.48 -11.32
N LEU A 447 11.15 -12.45 -11.35
CA LEU A 447 12.00 -13.47 -10.72
C LEU A 447 13.03 -12.80 -9.81
N GLY A 448 12.99 -13.09 -8.51
CA GLY A 448 14.08 -12.82 -7.59
C GLY A 448 14.63 -14.12 -7.05
N LEU A 449 15.86 -14.45 -7.42
CA LEU A 449 16.47 -15.71 -7.03
C LEU A 449 17.99 -15.52 -6.98
N PRO A 450 18.62 -15.65 -5.80
CA PRO A 450 20.07 -15.71 -5.74
C PRO A 450 20.59 -16.95 -6.48
N PHE A 451 21.53 -16.78 -7.42
CA PHE A 451 22.18 -17.89 -8.14
C PHE A 451 23.67 -17.65 -8.36
N ASP A 452 24.44 -18.72 -8.57
CA ASP A 452 25.85 -18.65 -8.89
C ASP A 452 26.07 -18.22 -10.34
N ALA A 453 26.35 -16.92 -10.54
CA ALA A 453 26.70 -16.34 -11.83
C ALA A 453 28.20 -16.38 -12.11
N THR A 454 29.04 -16.99 -11.25
CA THR A 454 30.49 -17.07 -11.46
C THR A 454 30.86 -17.99 -12.62
N ARG A 455 29.97 -18.92 -12.98
CA ARG A 455 30.16 -19.92 -14.04
C ARG A 455 29.66 -19.49 -15.42
N VAL A 456 29.09 -18.29 -15.54
CA VAL A 456 28.54 -17.78 -16.81
C VAL A 456 29.67 -17.50 -17.80
N ARG A 457 29.58 -18.11 -18.98
CA ARG A 457 30.51 -18.02 -20.11
C ARG A 457 30.04 -17.06 -21.19
N GLY A 458 28.77 -16.62 -21.15
CA GLY A 458 28.16 -15.72 -22.13
C GLY A 458 27.74 -16.41 -23.44
N THR A 459 27.89 -17.74 -23.51
CA THR A 459 27.50 -18.57 -24.66
C THR A 459 26.25 -19.39 -24.38
N GLU A 460 25.72 -19.35 -23.16
CA GLU A 460 24.55 -20.12 -22.76
C GLU A 460 23.30 -19.61 -23.46
N GLU A 461 22.48 -20.55 -23.89
CA GLU A 461 21.26 -20.32 -24.66
C GLU A 461 20.14 -21.18 -24.07
N SER A 462 18.99 -20.56 -23.83
CA SER A 462 17.73 -21.26 -23.56
C SER A 462 17.39 -22.18 -24.72
N ALA A 463 16.96 -23.40 -24.41
CA ALA A 463 16.54 -24.39 -25.40
C ALA A 463 15.31 -23.93 -26.21
N ARG A 464 14.53 -22.98 -25.66
CA ARG A 464 13.34 -22.40 -26.29
C ARG A 464 13.58 -21.01 -26.89
N GLY A 465 14.82 -20.52 -26.84
CA GLY A 465 15.19 -19.17 -27.26
C GLY A 465 14.92 -18.11 -26.19
N PRO A 466 15.05 -16.82 -26.53
CA PRO A 466 14.95 -15.72 -25.57
C PRO A 466 13.59 -15.64 -24.88
N HIS A 467 13.62 -15.43 -23.56
CA HIS A 467 12.43 -15.18 -22.74
C HIS A 467 12.09 -13.70 -22.70
N HIS A 468 11.14 -13.31 -23.54
CA HIS A 468 10.70 -11.91 -23.67
C HIS A 468 9.69 -11.47 -22.61
N VAL A 469 9.08 -12.40 -21.87
CA VAL A 469 8.03 -12.13 -20.88
C VAL A 469 8.60 -11.71 -19.53
N LEU A 470 9.85 -12.10 -19.22
CA LEU A 470 10.49 -11.71 -17.96
C LEU A 470 10.79 -10.21 -17.99
N GLU A 471 10.19 -9.48 -17.05
CA GLU A 471 10.28 -8.02 -16.94
C GLU A 471 11.29 -7.59 -15.87
N MET A 472 11.45 -8.38 -14.82
CA MET A 472 12.37 -8.11 -13.72
C MET A 472 13.11 -9.37 -13.30
N LEU A 473 14.43 -9.27 -13.19
CA LEU A 473 15.32 -10.24 -12.57
C LEU A 473 16.05 -9.59 -11.38
N ARG A 474 15.67 -9.95 -10.16
CA ARG A 474 16.39 -9.59 -8.94
C ARG A 474 17.49 -10.61 -8.66
N VAL A 475 18.70 -10.11 -8.46
CA VAL A 475 19.95 -10.90 -8.36
C VAL A 475 20.73 -10.61 -7.08
N ARG A 476 20.05 -10.10 -6.05
CA ARG A 476 20.63 -9.82 -4.73
C ARG A 476 21.32 -11.09 -4.19
N GLY A 477 22.50 -10.92 -3.59
CA GLY A 477 23.33 -12.03 -3.10
C GLY A 477 23.96 -12.94 -4.17
N SER A 478 23.76 -12.69 -5.47
CA SER A 478 24.31 -13.57 -6.52
C SER A 478 25.79 -13.28 -6.78
N PRO A 479 26.71 -14.22 -6.54
CA PRO A 479 28.13 -14.01 -6.83
C PRO A 479 28.35 -13.95 -8.35
N ILE A 480 29.20 -13.02 -8.78
CA ILE A 480 29.46 -12.75 -10.20
C ILE A 480 30.96 -12.59 -10.45
N ALA A 481 31.50 -13.39 -11.39
CA ALA A 481 32.90 -13.33 -11.77
C ALA A 481 33.17 -12.26 -12.84
N SER A 482 32.34 -12.20 -13.88
CA SER A 482 32.55 -11.32 -15.04
C SER A 482 31.27 -10.60 -15.47
N PRO A 483 31.14 -9.28 -15.20
CA PRO A 483 30.01 -8.47 -15.64
C PRO A 483 29.76 -8.52 -17.16
N SER A 484 30.82 -8.58 -17.97
CA SER A 484 30.70 -8.57 -19.43
C SER A 484 30.09 -9.88 -19.98
N LEU A 485 30.43 -11.02 -19.39
CA LEU A 485 29.87 -12.33 -19.75
C LEU A 485 28.41 -12.43 -19.33
N VAL A 486 28.11 -12.05 -18.07
CA VAL A 486 26.73 -12.03 -17.55
C VAL A 486 25.84 -11.08 -18.35
N ARG A 487 26.33 -9.89 -18.73
CA ARG A 487 25.59 -9.00 -19.64
C ARG A 487 25.24 -9.68 -20.95
N THR A 488 26.18 -10.42 -21.55
CA THR A 488 25.94 -11.12 -22.82
C THR A 488 24.90 -12.22 -22.65
N PHE A 489 25.00 -12.99 -21.57
CA PHE A 489 24.01 -13.96 -21.14
C PHE A 489 22.61 -13.33 -20.97
N MET A 490 22.52 -12.20 -20.26
CA MET A 490 21.26 -11.48 -20.02
C MET A 490 20.62 -10.98 -21.31
N ARG A 491 21.39 -10.33 -22.20
CA ARG A 491 20.86 -9.84 -23.49
C ARG A 491 20.33 -10.97 -24.37
N ARG A 492 21.02 -12.10 -24.33
CA ARG A 492 20.68 -13.26 -25.15
C ARG A 492 19.43 -13.97 -24.67
N ASN A 493 19.29 -14.15 -23.36
CA ASN A 493 18.21 -14.97 -22.78
C ASN A 493 17.05 -14.16 -22.22
N PHE A 494 17.26 -12.91 -21.81
CA PHE A 494 16.26 -12.05 -21.15
C PHE A 494 16.31 -10.60 -21.69
N PRO A 495 16.08 -10.40 -23.00
CA PRO A 495 16.31 -9.10 -23.65
C PRO A 495 15.45 -7.94 -23.11
N ASN A 496 14.30 -8.24 -22.49
CA ASN A 496 13.39 -7.23 -21.94
C ASN A 496 13.49 -7.08 -20.40
N ALA A 497 14.25 -7.95 -19.73
CA ALA A 497 14.29 -7.98 -18.28
C ALA A 497 15.15 -6.84 -17.73
N LYS A 498 14.59 -6.08 -16.80
CA LYS A 498 15.35 -5.17 -15.93
C LYS A 498 16.08 -6.01 -14.89
N VAL A 499 17.33 -5.67 -14.61
CA VAL A 499 18.12 -6.31 -13.56
C VAL A 499 18.10 -5.41 -12.35
N ASP A 500 17.72 -5.94 -11.19
CA ASP A 500 17.75 -5.23 -9.92
C ASP A 500 18.65 -5.95 -8.93
N SER A 501 19.80 -5.36 -8.64
CA SER A 501 20.74 -5.86 -7.63
C SER A 501 20.72 -5.04 -6.35
N ARG A 502 19.85 -4.03 -6.25
CA ARG A 502 19.83 -3.11 -5.11
C ARG A 502 19.05 -3.73 -3.98
N TYR A 503 19.62 -3.77 -2.78
CA TYR A 503 18.90 -4.07 -1.55
C TYR A 503 17.91 -2.95 -1.24
N SER A 504 16.85 -3.29 -0.49
CA SER A 504 15.89 -2.30 0.02
C SER A 504 16.61 -1.26 0.89
N ASP A 505 17.58 -1.69 1.69
CA ASP A 505 18.50 -0.80 2.39
C ASP A 505 19.64 -0.32 1.46
N PRO A 506 19.73 0.98 1.15
CA PRO A 506 20.77 1.52 0.30
C PRO A 506 22.20 1.26 0.80
N ARG A 507 22.40 1.12 2.11
CA ARG A 507 23.72 0.96 2.75
C ARG A 507 24.34 -0.40 2.43
N LEU A 508 23.52 -1.43 2.30
CA LEU A 508 23.98 -2.79 1.93
C LEU A 508 24.50 -2.86 0.48
N ASN A 509 24.16 -1.90 -0.37
CA ASN A 509 24.65 -1.86 -1.75
C ASN A 509 26.16 -1.59 -1.86
N HIS A 510 26.79 -1.11 -0.78
CA HIS A 510 28.22 -0.83 -0.74
C HIS A 510 29.03 -1.97 -0.11
N VAL A 511 28.37 -2.95 0.51
CA VAL A 511 29.03 -4.02 1.25
C VAL A 511 29.29 -5.20 0.28
N GLY A 512 30.56 -5.39 -0.06
CA GLY A 512 31.03 -6.48 -0.93
C GLY A 512 31.20 -6.10 -2.41
N MET A 513 31.95 -6.92 -3.15
CA MET A 513 32.25 -6.67 -4.57
C MET A 513 31.09 -7.01 -5.51
N TYR A 514 30.19 -7.92 -5.14
CA TYR A 514 29.16 -8.43 -6.05
C TYR A 514 28.08 -7.39 -6.41
N PRO A 515 27.51 -6.61 -5.48
CA PRO A 515 26.54 -5.58 -5.83
C PRO A 515 27.10 -4.57 -6.83
N GLN A 516 28.34 -4.11 -6.63
CA GLN A 516 29.03 -3.19 -7.56
C GLN A 516 29.18 -3.79 -8.97
N ARG A 517 29.53 -5.08 -9.05
CA ARG A 517 29.64 -5.79 -10.34
C ARG A 517 28.30 -5.90 -11.06
N TRP A 518 27.21 -6.11 -10.32
CA TRP A 518 25.86 -6.15 -10.90
C TRP A 518 25.34 -4.78 -11.35
N VAL A 519 25.68 -3.70 -10.63
CA VAL A 519 25.38 -2.33 -11.07
C VAL A 519 25.98 -2.05 -12.46
N VAL A 520 27.20 -2.52 -12.73
CA VAL A 520 27.81 -2.41 -14.07
C VAL A 520 26.98 -3.15 -15.13
N VAL A 521 26.44 -4.33 -14.81
CA VAL A 521 25.55 -5.08 -15.72
C VAL A 521 24.27 -4.28 -15.98
N GLU A 522 23.61 -3.79 -14.93
CA GLU A 522 22.36 -3.01 -15.00
C GLU A 522 22.52 -1.76 -15.85
N GLU A 523 23.54 -0.93 -15.59
CA GLU A 523 23.81 0.29 -16.35
C GLU A 523 24.08 0.00 -17.83
N THR A 524 24.79 -1.08 -18.13
CA THR A 524 25.13 -1.44 -19.50
C THR A 524 23.93 -2.03 -20.27
N LEU A 525 22.95 -2.61 -19.58
CA LEU A 525 21.69 -3.03 -20.16
C LEU A 525 20.78 -1.82 -20.45
N ARG A 526 20.74 -0.81 -19.57
CA ARG A 526 19.91 0.41 -19.74
C ARG A 526 20.34 1.34 -20.88
N ARG A 527 21.60 1.29 -21.32
CA ARG A 527 22.15 2.17 -22.38
C ARG A 527 21.84 1.70 -23.80
N MET A 528 21.21 0.55 -23.96
CA MET A 528 20.72 0.06 -25.25
C MET A 528 19.25 0.39 -25.39
#